data_AF-A0A3B8MFE1-F1
#
_entry.id   AF-A0A3B8MFE1-F1
#
_cell.length_a   1.000
_cell.length_b   1.000
_cell.length_c   1.000
_cell.angle_alpha   90.00
_cell.angle_beta   90.00
_cell.angle_gamma   90.00
#
_symmetry.space_group_name_H-M   'P 1'
#
loop_
_entity.id
_entity.type
_entity.pdbx_description
1 polymer ?
#
loop_
_entity_poly.entity_id
_entity_poly.type
_entity_poly.pdbx_seq_one_letter_code
_entity_poly.pdbx_strand_id
1 'polypeptide(L)'
;MLSGRLVQVNARDRYFWDLTGYLVLKSVLDPGEAEEANQAIDAYAEQLLAAGASDEVQGKEQVFDGQLVRTINAYPFFLQIPEPLSTPFRKMLVHPRIVSCLNEMCGPGFRLDHGPELIAHTRGVKGLRLHGSGDRHKPYVAYHHQGKGSYCGGVTVSWQFADSGRGDGGFAYVTGSHKSNYNMPDDLRNKRDHAFAVR
;
A
#
# COMPACT_ATOMS: atom_id res chain seq x y z
N MET A 1 6.21 -6.74 -27.33
CA MET A 1 4.94 -7.48 -27.08
C MET A 1 5.09 -8.22 -25.77
N LEU A 2 4.46 -7.76 -24.69
CA LEU A 2 4.42 -8.50 -23.43
C LEU A 2 3.43 -9.65 -23.60
N SER A 3 3.95 -10.88 -23.67
CA SER A 3 3.18 -12.12 -23.55
C SER A 3 2.68 -12.26 -22.11
N GLY A 4 1.75 -11.39 -21.72
CA GLY A 4 1.13 -11.42 -20.41
C GLY A 4 0.03 -12.47 -20.40
N ARG A 5 0.36 -13.73 -20.08
CA ARG A 5 -0.67 -14.64 -19.53
C ARG A 5 -1.30 -13.89 -18.35
N LEU A 6 -2.59 -13.58 -18.43
CA LEU A 6 -3.36 -13.13 -17.29
C LEU A 6 -3.16 -14.15 -16.17
N VAL A 7 -2.40 -13.78 -15.14
CA VAL A 7 -2.19 -14.62 -13.96
C VAL A 7 -3.47 -14.54 -13.16
N GLN A 8 -4.37 -15.48 -13.42
CA GLN A 8 -5.63 -15.59 -12.71
C GLN A 8 -5.40 -15.85 -11.22
N VAL A 9 -6.16 -15.17 -10.37
CA VAL A 9 -6.19 -15.48 -8.94
C VAL A 9 -6.74 -16.90 -8.79
N ASN A 10 -6.01 -17.79 -8.14
CA ASN A 10 -6.46 -19.17 -7.95
C ASN A 10 -7.51 -19.25 -6.82
N ALA A 11 -8.20 -20.39 -6.73
CA ALA A 11 -9.28 -20.58 -5.74
C ALA A 11 -8.81 -20.44 -4.29
N ARG A 12 -7.56 -20.86 -3.98
CA ARG A 12 -6.99 -20.75 -2.64
C ARG A 12 -6.75 -19.29 -2.26
N ASP A 13 -6.18 -18.51 -3.16
CA ASP A 13 -5.90 -17.08 -2.93
C ASP A 13 -7.21 -16.29 -2.79
N ARG A 14 -8.23 -16.60 -3.60
CA ARG A 14 -9.57 -16.02 -3.44
C ARG A 14 -10.18 -16.34 -2.08
N TYR A 15 -10.12 -17.60 -1.68
CA TYR A 15 -10.63 -18.03 -0.38
C TYR A 15 -9.89 -17.36 0.78
N PHE A 16 -8.55 -17.28 0.70
CA PHE A 16 -7.74 -16.59 1.69
C PHE A 16 -8.08 -15.11 1.79
N TRP A 17 -8.17 -14.41 0.64
CA TRP A 17 -8.57 -13.01 0.57
C TRP A 17 -9.93 -12.76 1.22
N ASP A 18 -10.95 -13.59 0.93
CA ASP A 18 -12.26 -13.44 1.58
C ASP A 18 -12.11 -13.53 3.10
N LEU A 19 -11.40 -14.55 3.61
CA LEU A 19 -11.26 -14.76 5.04
C LEU A 19 -10.50 -13.63 5.74
N THR A 20 -9.45 -13.08 5.12
CA THR A 20 -8.47 -12.25 5.82
C THR A 20 -8.47 -10.78 5.39
N GLY A 21 -9.00 -10.47 4.21
CA GLY A 21 -9.01 -9.12 3.65
C GLY A 21 -7.66 -8.66 3.10
N TYR A 22 -6.68 -9.57 2.94
CA TYR A 22 -5.38 -9.27 2.34
C TYR A 22 -4.85 -10.45 1.53
N LEU A 23 -3.90 -10.17 0.63
CA LEU A 23 -3.18 -11.18 -0.14
C LEU A 23 -1.73 -10.74 -0.34
N VAL A 24 -0.79 -11.66 -0.07
CA VAL A 24 0.64 -11.41 -0.31
C VAL A 24 1.06 -12.12 -1.59
N LEU A 25 1.46 -11.32 -2.59
CA LEU A 25 1.98 -11.83 -3.84
C LEU A 25 3.51 -11.75 -3.80
N LYS A 26 4.16 -12.92 -3.84
CA LYS A 26 5.63 -13.01 -3.87
C LYS A 26 6.15 -12.86 -5.29
N SER A 27 7.33 -12.23 -5.40
CA SER A 27 8.10 -12.11 -6.64
C SER A 27 7.24 -11.55 -7.78
N VAL A 28 6.53 -10.46 -7.50
CA VAL A 28 5.77 -9.75 -8.54
C VAL A 28 6.71 -8.91 -9.38
N LEU A 29 7.62 -8.18 -8.73
CA LEU A 29 8.77 -7.54 -9.37
C LEU A 29 9.93 -8.53 -9.41
N ASP A 30 10.68 -8.51 -10.50
CA ASP A 30 12.02 -9.11 -10.51
C ASP A 30 13.05 -8.20 -9.79
N PRO A 31 14.22 -8.72 -9.41
CA PRO A 31 15.23 -7.92 -8.70
C PRO A 31 15.69 -6.67 -9.46
N GLY A 32 15.72 -6.72 -10.80
CA GLY A 32 16.10 -5.57 -11.64
C GLY A 32 15.02 -4.49 -11.65
N GLU A 33 13.74 -4.87 -11.72
CA GLU A 33 12.62 -3.94 -11.61
C GLU A 33 12.55 -3.27 -10.23
N ALA A 34 12.84 -4.02 -9.17
CA ALA A 34 12.92 -3.48 -7.81
C ALA A 34 14.10 -2.51 -7.65
N GLU A 35 15.27 -2.86 -8.20
CA GLU A 35 16.45 -2.00 -8.21
C GLU A 35 16.21 -0.70 -9.02
N GLU A 36 15.60 -0.79 -10.21
CA GLU A 36 15.22 0.37 -11.05
C GLU A 36 14.33 1.34 -10.25
N ALA A 37 13.37 0.81 -9.49
CA ALA A 37 12.47 1.61 -8.66
C ALA A 37 13.17 2.26 -7.47
N ASN A 38 14.05 1.53 -6.77
CA ASN A 38 14.84 2.07 -5.66
C ASN A 38 15.76 3.21 -6.11
N GLN A 39 16.50 3.02 -7.20
CA GLN A 39 17.37 4.06 -7.76
C GLN A 39 16.58 5.32 -8.15
N ALA A 40 15.36 5.14 -8.67
CA ALA A 40 14.50 6.27 -9.00
C ALA A 40 14.00 7.04 -7.75
N ILE A 41 13.71 6.33 -6.65
CA ILE A 41 13.35 6.93 -5.37
C ILE A 41 14.53 7.74 -4.84
N ASP A 42 15.72 7.14 -4.78
CA ASP A 42 16.92 7.77 -4.23
C ASP A 42 17.31 9.03 -5.02
N ALA A 43 17.38 8.92 -6.35
CA ALA A 43 17.71 10.05 -7.22
C ALA A 43 16.70 11.20 -7.09
N TYR A 44 15.41 10.89 -6.92
CA TYR A 44 14.40 11.93 -6.72
C TYR A 44 14.48 12.54 -5.32
N ALA A 45 14.73 11.74 -4.28
CA ALA A 45 14.92 12.24 -2.92
C ALA A 45 16.11 13.21 -2.83
N GLU A 46 17.24 12.91 -3.50
CA GLU A 46 18.38 13.81 -3.60
C GLU A 46 18.01 15.16 -4.23
N GLN A 47 17.22 15.15 -5.32
CA GLN A 47 16.74 16.39 -5.96
C GLN A 47 15.87 17.22 -5.03
N LEU A 48 15.00 16.58 -4.25
CA LEU A 48 14.13 17.26 -3.28
C LEU A 48 14.92 17.91 -2.16
N LEU A 49 15.89 17.18 -1.60
CA LEU A 49 16.77 17.70 -0.55
C LEU A 49 17.62 18.86 -1.08
N ALA A 50 18.17 18.75 -2.30
CA ALA A 50 18.90 19.84 -2.94
C ALA A 50 18.02 21.07 -3.23
N ALA A 51 16.72 20.87 -3.45
CA ALA A 51 15.73 21.94 -3.62
C ALA A 51 15.24 22.55 -2.29
N GLY A 52 15.73 22.06 -1.13
CA GLY A 52 15.41 22.60 0.18
C GLY A 52 14.13 22.04 0.82
N ALA A 53 13.73 20.81 0.47
CA ALA A 53 12.64 20.12 1.16
C ALA A 53 12.89 20.10 2.68
N SER A 54 11.91 20.54 3.47
CA SER A 54 12.00 20.66 4.93
C SER A 54 10.67 20.31 5.61
N ASP A 55 10.73 20.10 6.92
CA ASP A 55 9.55 19.80 7.77
C ASP A 55 8.52 20.92 7.85
N GLU A 56 8.84 22.12 7.36
CA GLU A 56 7.94 23.28 7.41
C GLU A 56 6.81 23.20 6.38
N VAL A 57 6.92 22.31 5.39
CA VAL A 57 5.89 22.07 4.36
C VAL A 57 4.79 21.17 4.91
N GLN A 58 3.71 21.78 5.39
CA GLN A 58 2.45 21.18 5.87
C GLN A 58 2.46 19.73 6.42
N GLY A 59 2.46 19.65 7.76
CA GLY A 59 1.55 18.78 8.53
C GLY A 59 2.16 17.58 9.26
N LYS A 60 3.34 17.11 8.85
CA LYS A 60 4.06 15.97 9.43
C LYS A 60 5.56 16.14 9.12
N GLU A 61 6.47 15.67 10.00
CA GLU A 61 7.91 15.59 9.69
C GLU A 61 8.10 14.82 8.37
N GLN A 62 8.72 15.48 7.38
CA GLN A 62 9.00 14.99 6.03
C GLN A 62 10.49 14.69 5.83
N VAL A 63 11.35 15.26 6.67
CA VAL A 63 12.79 15.09 6.63
C VAL A 63 13.29 14.86 8.05
N PHE A 64 13.94 13.73 8.29
CA PHE A 64 14.55 13.40 9.58
C PHE A 64 16.01 13.06 9.35
N ASP A 65 16.90 13.78 10.03
CA ASP A 65 18.36 13.63 9.89
C ASP A 65 18.84 13.73 8.43
N GLY A 66 18.29 14.69 7.68
CA GLY A 66 18.65 14.91 6.26
C GLY A 66 18.11 13.86 5.29
N GLN A 67 17.27 12.93 5.74
CA GLN A 67 16.63 11.92 4.90
C GLN A 67 15.14 12.17 4.80
N LEU A 68 14.57 12.00 3.60
CA LEU A 68 13.12 12.11 3.40
C LEU A 68 12.42 10.97 4.16
N VAL A 69 11.69 11.30 5.22
CA VAL A 69 10.87 10.36 5.99
C VAL A 69 9.43 10.78 5.88
N ARG A 70 8.51 9.86 5.67
CA ARG A 70 7.07 10.18 5.70
C ARG A 70 6.67 11.34 4.78
N THR A 71 6.90 11.09 3.50
CA THR A 71 6.02 11.47 2.39
C THR A 71 4.56 11.52 2.85
N ILE A 72 3.99 12.72 2.96
CA ILE A 72 2.54 12.93 3.17
C ILE A 72 1.77 12.20 2.06
N ASN A 73 0.45 12.04 2.20
CA ASN A 73 -0.43 11.50 1.15
C ASN A 73 -0.56 12.43 -0.09
N ALA A 74 0.53 13.05 -0.49
CA ALA A 74 0.64 14.03 -1.55
C ALA A 74 2.08 14.19 -2.10
N TYR A 75 3.13 13.62 -1.46
CA TYR A 75 4.51 13.98 -1.87
C TYR A 75 5.60 12.94 -1.55
N PRO A 76 6.35 12.41 -2.54
CA PRO A 76 6.14 12.60 -3.97
C PRO A 76 4.84 11.92 -4.39
N PHE A 77 4.04 12.61 -5.19
CA PHE A 77 3.08 11.92 -6.02
C PHE A 77 3.87 11.25 -7.15
N PHE A 78 4.04 9.93 -7.12
CA PHE A 78 4.98 9.22 -8.01
C PHE A 78 4.70 9.47 -9.50
N LEU A 79 3.47 9.84 -9.86
CA LEU A 79 3.10 10.17 -11.23
C LEU A 79 3.52 11.58 -11.68
N GLN A 80 3.83 12.47 -10.75
CA GLN A 80 4.38 13.81 -11.02
C GLN A 80 5.91 13.82 -11.13
N ILE A 81 6.59 12.73 -10.77
CA ILE A 81 8.03 12.61 -10.95
C ILE A 81 8.33 12.68 -12.47
N PRO A 82 9.26 13.54 -12.92
CA PRO A 82 9.64 13.62 -14.33
C PRO A 82 10.19 12.29 -14.84
N GLU A 83 10.00 12.03 -16.14
CA GLU A 83 10.74 10.96 -16.80
C GLU A 83 12.25 11.25 -16.79
N PRO A 84 13.11 10.23 -16.69
CA PRO A 84 12.77 8.79 -16.71
C PRO A 84 12.35 8.20 -15.35
N LEU A 85 12.49 8.94 -14.25
CA LEU A 85 12.37 8.42 -12.88
C LEU A 85 10.95 7.91 -12.53
N SER A 86 9.89 8.40 -13.18
CA SER A 86 8.52 7.87 -12.95
C SER A 86 8.20 6.55 -13.66
N THR A 87 9.03 6.11 -14.60
CA THR A 87 8.76 4.95 -15.47
C THR A 87 8.46 3.67 -14.69
N PRO A 88 9.25 3.26 -13.67
CA PRO A 88 8.99 2.03 -12.91
C PRO A 88 7.59 2.01 -12.28
N PHE A 89 7.17 3.12 -11.68
CA PHE A 89 5.88 3.20 -10.99
C PHE A 89 4.70 3.18 -11.94
N ARG A 90 4.84 3.76 -13.13
CA ARG A 90 3.82 3.66 -14.19
C ARG A 90 3.64 2.23 -14.69
N LYS A 91 4.75 1.47 -14.84
CA LYS A 91 4.68 0.03 -15.18
C LYS A 91 3.93 -0.75 -14.09
N MET A 92 4.18 -0.44 -12.81
CA MET A 92 3.52 -1.09 -11.67
C MET A 92 2.00 -0.87 -11.64
N LEU A 93 1.51 0.33 -11.99
CA LEU A 93 0.06 0.63 -12.03
C LEU A 93 -0.73 -0.30 -12.96
N VAL A 94 -0.10 -0.76 -14.03
CA VAL A 94 -0.73 -1.62 -15.05
C VAL A 94 -0.16 -3.04 -15.03
N HIS A 95 0.53 -3.44 -13.96
CA HIS A 95 1.17 -4.74 -13.87
C HIS A 95 0.14 -5.87 -14.03
N PRO A 96 0.27 -6.78 -15.02
CA PRO A 96 -0.81 -7.71 -15.39
C PRO A 96 -1.32 -8.60 -14.26
N ARG A 97 -0.42 -9.05 -13.37
CA ARG A 97 -0.79 -9.85 -12.19
C ARG A 97 -1.60 -9.05 -11.16
N ILE A 98 -1.31 -7.76 -11.02
CA ILE A 98 -2.04 -6.87 -10.11
C ILE A 98 -3.39 -6.52 -10.70
N VAL A 99 -3.43 -6.16 -11.99
CA VAL A 99 -4.68 -5.92 -12.73
C VAL A 99 -5.61 -7.13 -12.64
N SER A 100 -5.09 -8.35 -12.76
CA SER A 100 -5.90 -9.57 -12.59
C SER A 100 -6.46 -9.72 -11.18
N CYS A 101 -5.70 -9.37 -10.14
CA CYS A 101 -6.20 -9.39 -8.76
C CYS A 101 -7.27 -8.33 -8.53
N LEU A 102 -7.04 -7.11 -9.01
CA LEU A 102 -7.99 -6.01 -8.87
C LEU A 102 -9.30 -6.27 -9.61
N ASN A 103 -9.25 -6.90 -10.80
CA ASN A 103 -10.46 -7.32 -11.49
C ASN A 103 -11.27 -8.37 -10.71
N GLU A 104 -10.60 -9.27 -9.99
CA GLU A 104 -11.27 -10.27 -9.14
C GLU A 104 -11.87 -9.63 -7.87
N MET A 105 -11.14 -8.70 -7.24
CA MET A 105 -11.51 -8.12 -5.94
C MET A 105 -12.48 -6.95 -6.05
N CYS A 106 -12.23 -6.02 -6.98
CA CYS A 106 -13.02 -4.81 -7.21
C CYS A 106 -14.02 -4.96 -8.37
N GLY A 107 -13.92 -6.04 -9.14
CA GLY A 107 -14.62 -6.14 -10.43
C GLY A 107 -13.90 -5.41 -11.57
N PRO A 108 -14.33 -5.64 -12.82
CA PRO A 108 -13.78 -4.98 -13.99
C PRO A 108 -14.06 -3.48 -13.98
N GLY A 109 -13.14 -2.69 -14.53
CA GLY A 109 -13.28 -1.23 -14.64
C GLY A 109 -12.89 -0.45 -13.39
N PHE A 110 -12.10 -1.05 -12.49
CA PHE A 110 -11.51 -0.33 -11.38
C PHE A 110 -10.71 0.89 -11.88
N ARG A 111 -10.66 1.93 -11.04
CA ARG A 111 -9.85 3.14 -11.29
C ARG A 111 -8.86 3.34 -10.16
N LEU A 112 -7.78 4.06 -10.46
CA LEU A 112 -6.91 4.59 -9.43
C LEU A 112 -7.71 5.60 -8.60
N ASP A 113 -7.73 5.41 -7.28
CA ASP A 113 -8.39 6.34 -6.36
C ASP A 113 -7.45 7.47 -5.92
N HIS A 114 -6.26 7.10 -5.44
CA HIS A 114 -5.17 8.01 -5.07
C HIS A 114 -3.81 7.29 -5.13
N GLY A 115 -2.72 8.05 -4.99
CA GLY A 115 -1.34 7.57 -5.10
C GLY A 115 -0.80 7.44 -6.53
N PRO A 116 0.36 6.78 -6.74
CA PRO A 116 1.20 6.09 -5.76
C PRO A 116 1.96 7.07 -4.85
N GLU A 117 2.18 6.63 -3.61
CA GLU A 117 2.88 7.36 -2.55
C GLU A 117 3.97 6.45 -1.97
N LEU A 118 5.02 7.04 -1.40
CA LEU A 118 6.05 6.30 -0.68
C LEU A 118 5.74 6.27 0.81
N ILE A 119 5.80 5.08 1.41
CA ILE A 119 5.81 4.93 2.87
C ILE A 119 7.20 4.42 3.24
N ALA A 120 8.07 5.35 3.67
CA ALA A 120 9.42 5.05 4.13
C ALA A 120 9.66 5.66 5.51
N HIS A 121 10.41 4.93 6.33
CA HIS A 121 10.76 5.30 7.70
C HIS A 121 12.24 5.07 7.95
N THR A 122 12.87 5.99 8.68
CA THR A 122 14.19 5.76 9.28
C THR A 122 14.03 5.09 10.64
N ARG A 123 15.12 4.47 11.09
CA ARG A 123 15.17 3.81 12.40
C ARG A 123 14.87 4.81 13.50
N GLY A 124 13.94 4.44 14.39
CA GLY A 124 13.55 5.26 15.55
C GLY A 124 12.28 6.08 15.32
N VAL A 125 11.78 6.18 14.09
CA VAL A 125 10.51 6.85 13.80
C VAL A 125 9.33 6.04 14.35
N LYS A 126 8.36 6.72 14.96
CA LYS A 126 7.12 6.09 15.45
C LYS A 126 6.29 5.56 14.28
N GLY A 127 5.88 4.30 14.36
CA GLY A 127 5.04 3.67 13.34
C GLY A 127 3.63 4.28 13.23
N LEU A 128 2.91 3.90 12.17
CA LEU A 128 1.54 4.34 11.92
C LEU A 128 0.54 3.77 12.93
N ARG A 129 -0.62 4.44 13.06
CA ARG A 129 -1.80 3.93 13.78
C ARG A 129 -2.60 3.00 12.88
N LEU A 130 -3.27 2.01 13.45
CA LEU A 130 -4.22 1.19 12.70
C LEU A 130 -5.42 2.04 12.30
N HIS A 131 -5.94 1.78 11.10
CA HIS A 131 -7.07 2.50 10.55
C HIS A 131 -7.90 1.58 9.65
N GLY A 132 -9.14 2.00 9.40
CA GLY A 132 -10.14 1.20 8.72
C GLY A 132 -11.52 1.76 9.03
N SER A 133 -12.47 1.52 8.14
CA SER A 133 -13.82 2.07 8.24
C SER A 133 -14.75 0.97 8.73
N GLY A 134 -14.79 0.80 10.05
CA GLY A 134 -15.89 0.09 10.73
C GLY A 134 -17.13 0.96 10.68
N ASP A 135 -17.53 1.55 11.82
CA ASP A 135 -18.63 2.50 11.90
C ASP A 135 -18.12 3.97 11.99
N ARG A 136 -18.55 4.93 11.18
CA ARG A 136 -19.55 4.86 10.12
C ARG A 136 -19.03 4.11 8.90
N HIS A 137 -19.88 3.21 8.42
CA HIS A 137 -19.67 2.48 7.18
C HIS A 137 -19.39 3.44 6.03
N LYS A 138 -18.35 3.13 5.23
CA LYS A 138 -18.01 3.85 4.01
C LYS A 138 -18.28 2.94 2.81
N PRO A 139 -19.40 3.11 2.09
CA PRO A 139 -19.80 2.21 1.02
C PRO A 139 -18.75 2.05 -0.09
N TYR A 140 -17.96 3.10 -0.35
CA TYR A 140 -16.96 3.12 -1.42
C TYR A 140 -15.68 2.34 -1.12
N VAL A 141 -15.46 1.86 0.11
CA VAL A 141 -14.38 0.91 0.45
C VAL A 141 -14.91 -0.38 1.07
N ALA A 142 -16.23 -0.55 1.06
CA ALA A 142 -16.88 -1.64 1.75
C ALA A 142 -16.55 -2.99 1.11
N TYR A 143 -16.40 -4.01 1.97
CA TYR A 143 -16.42 -5.40 1.56
C TYR A 143 -17.83 -5.95 1.64
N HIS A 144 -18.31 -6.56 0.56
CA HIS A 144 -19.58 -7.25 0.54
C HIS A 144 -19.43 -8.63 -0.08
N HIS A 145 -20.07 -9.62 0.53
CA HIS A 145 -20.19 -10.96 -0.02
C HIS A 145 -21.65 -11.42 0.14
N GLN A 146 -22.42 -11.34 -0.95
CA GLN A 146 -23.76 -11.93 -1.07
C GLN A 146 -23.96 -12.43 -2.51
N GLY A 147 -24.46 -13.66 -2.66
CA GLY A 147 -24.72 -14.23 -3.99
C GLY A 147 -23.45 -14.59 -4.79
N LYS A 148 -23.35 -14.12 -6.05
CA LYS A 148 -22.42 -14.60 -7.10
C LYS A 148 -20.93 -14.20 -6.92
N GLY A 149 -20.50 -13.73 -5.74
CA GLY A 149 -19.08 -13.43 -5.49
C GLY A 149 -18.83 -12.42 -4.36
N SER A 150 -17.54 -12.15 -4.12
CA SER A 150 -17.05 -11.08 -3.25
C SER A 150 -16.83 -9.79 -4.04
N TYR A 151 -17.08 -8.64 -3.41
CA TYR A 151 -16.75 -7.32 -3.94
C TYR A 151 -16.10 -6.46 -2.85
N CYS A 152 -15.04 -5.74 -3.20
CA CYS A 152 -14.43 -4.73 -2.35
C CYS A 152 -14.35 -3.40 -3.11
N GLY A 153 -14.98 -2.35 -2.55
CA GLY A 153 -15.03 -1.03 -3.20
C GLY A 153 -13.67 -0.32 -3.32
N GLY A 154 -12.68 -0.72 -2.50
CA GLY A 154 -11.34 -0.16 -2.54
C GLY A 154 -10.30 -1.17 -2.08
N VAL A 155 -9.27 -1.37 -2.90
CA VAL A 155 -8.14 -2.24 -2.61
C VAL A 155 -6.86 -1.42 -2.69
N THR A 156 -6.06 -1.47 -1.63
CA THR A 156 -4.71 -0.87 -1.61
C THR A 156 -3.69 -1.89 -2.08
N VAL A 157 -2.87 -1.52 -3.06
CA VAL A 157 -1.70 -2.30 -3.50
C VAL A 157 -0.45 -1.65 -2.92
N SER A 158 0.30 -2.39 -2.11
CA SER A 158 1.57 -1.95 -1.54
C SER A 158 2.73 -2.76 -2.12
N TRP A 159 3.68 -2.06 -2.71
CA TRP A 159 4.92 -2.65 -3.23
C TRP A 159 6.00 -2.56 -2.15
N GLN A 160 6.69 -3.66 -1.90
CA GLN A 160 7.80 -3.70 -0.95
C GLN A 160 9.10 -3.50 -1.71
N PHE A 161 9.81 -2.41 -1.41
CA PHE A 161 11.11 -2.08 -2.02
C PHE A 161 12.30 -2.40 -1.11
N ALA A 162 12.02 -2.78 0.13
CA ALA A 162 13.00 -3.27 1.09
C ALA A 162 12.41 -4.45 1.86
N ASP A 163 13.29 -5.27 2.43
CA ASP A 163 12.87 -6.33 3.34
C ASP A 163 12.20 -5.76 4.59
N SER A 164 11.18 -6.45 5.09
CA SER A 164 10.47 -6.11 6.32
C SER A 164 10.61 -7.26 7.31
N GLY A 165 11.70 -7.25 8.08
CA GLY A 165 12.00 -8.24 9.10
C GLY A 165 11.39 -7.91 10.46
N ARG A 166 11.71 -8.76 11.44
CA ARG A 166 11.26 -8.55 12.82
C ARG A 166 11.92 -7.29 13.40
N GLY A 167 11.11 -6.29 13.69
CA GLY A 167 11.56 -5.03 14.30
C GLY A 167 11.76 -3.88 13.31
N ASP A 168 11.68 -4.16 12.00
CA ASP A 168 11.83 -3.13 10.95
C ASP A 168 10.52 -2.33 10.73
N GLY A 169 9.42 -2.79 11.32
CA GLY A 169 8.07 -2.32 11.03
C GLY A 169 7.46 -3.13 9.88
N GLY A 170 6.52 -2.53 9.15
CA GLY A 170 5.88 -3.15 8.00
C GLY A 170 4.35 -3.22 8.08
N PHE A 171 3.77 -4.04 7.20
CA PHE A 171 2.33 -4.26 7.13
C PHE A 171 1.84 -4.97 8.39
N ALA A 172 0.78 -4.42 9.00
CA ALA A 172 0.08 -5.02 10.12
C ALA A 172 -1.42 -4.93 9.87
N TYR A 173 -2.17 -5.95 10.27
CA TYR A 173 -3.61 -6.00 10.04
C TYR A 173 -4.35 -6.61 11.22
N VAL A 174 -5.65 -6.32 11.31
CA VAL A 174 -6.56 -6.96 12.25
C VAL A 174 -7.35 -8.03 11.51
N THR A 175 -7.27 -9.27 11.99
CA THR A 175 -7.94 -10.38 11.30
C THR A 175 -9.45 -10.15 11.23
N GLY A 176 -10.01 -10.18 10.01
CA GLY A 176 -11.44 -10.03 9.78
C GLY A 176 -11.99 -8.60 9.91
N SER A 177 -11.16 -7.59 10.15
CA SER A 177 -11.65 -6.22 10.39
C SER A 177 -12.35 -5.61 9.17
N HIS A 178 -12.06 -6.07 7.95
CA HIS A 178 -12.73 -5.63 6.71
C HIS A 178 -14.22 -5.99 6.67
N LYS A 179 -14.68 -6.91 7.53
CA LYS A 179 -16.07 -7.35 7.68
C LYS A 179 -16.71 -6.88 8.98
N SER A 180 -15.98 -6.16 9.83
CA SER A 180 -16.47 -5.74 11.15
C SER A 180 -17.53 -4.65 11.05
N ASN A 181 -18.66 -4.84 11.73
CA ASN A 181 -19.69 -3.82 11.93
C ASN A 181 -19.38 -2.88 13.11
N TYR A 182 -18.33 -3.17 13.89
CA TYR A 182 -18.00 -2.45 15.10
C TYR A 182 -16.74 -1.60 14.91
N ASN A 183 -16.67 -0.52 15.70
CA ASN A 183 -15.50 0.32 15.76
C ASN A 183 -14.30 -0.40 16.35
N MET A 184 -13.15 -0.15 15.72
CA MET A 184 -11.86 -0.54 16.28
C MET A 184 -11.69 0.15 17.66
N PRO A 185 -11.44 -0.62 18.74
CA PRO A 185 -11.14 -0.04 20.04
C PRO A 185 -9.94 0.90 19.98
N ASP A 186 -9.94 1.96 20.79
CA ASP A 186 -8.86 2.96 20.78
C ASP A 186 -7.51 2.40 21.21
N ASP A 187 -7.49 1.43 22.13
CA ASP A 187 -6.26 0.78 22.54
C ASP A 187 -5.67 -0.08 21.42
N LEU A 188 -6.51 -0.73 20.61
CA LEU A 188 -6.09 -1.44 19.41
C LEU A 188 -5.56 -0.46 18.35
N ARG A 189 -6.30 0.62 18.09
CA ARG A 189 -5.93 1.68 17.15
C ARG A 189 -4.54 2.26 17.42
N ASN A 190 -4.24 2.48 18.69
CA ASN A 190 -2.99 3.07 19.17
C ASN A 190 -1.95 2.02 19.63
N LYS A 191 -2.20 0.73 19.38
CA LYS A 191 -1.28 -0.39 19.68
C LYS A 191 -0.93 -0.52 21.18
N ARG A 192 -1.81 -0.08 22.08
CA ARG A 192 -1.66 -0.21 23.53
C ARG A 192 -2.04 -1.60 24.03
N ASP A 193 -3.09 -2.18 23.43
CA ASP A 193 -3.45 -3.60 23.57
C ASP A 193 -3.86 -4.14 22.20
N HIS A 194 -3.09 -5.09 21.68
CA HIS A 194 -3.12 -5.46 20.27
C HIS A 194 -2.81 -6.95 20.00
N ALA A 195 -2.26 -7.67 20.97
CA ALA A 195 -1.83 -9.05 20.81
C ALA A 195 -2.98 -10.00 20.45
N PHE A 196 -4.21 -9.67 20.86
CA PHE A 196 -5.39 -10.49 20.61
C PHE A 196 -5.86 -10.46 19.15
N ALA A 197 -5.49 -9.45 18.37
CA ALA A 197 -6.13 -9.16 17.09
C ALA A 197 -5.15 -8.82 15.95
N VAL A 198 -3.98 -8.25 16.26
CA VAL A 198 -3.00 -7.83 15.26
C VAL A 198 -2.09 -8.99 14.85
N ARG A 199 -1.79 -9.02 13.57
CA ARG A 199 -0.77 -9.87 12.95
C ARG A 199 0.16 -8.99 12.13
#